data_AF-A0A7W8XCD0-F1
#
_entry.id   AF-A0A7W8XCD0-F1
#
_cell.length_a   1.000
_cell.length_b   1.000
_cell.length_c   1.000
_cell.angle_alpha   90.00
_cell.angle_beta   90.00
_cell.angle_gamma   90.00
#
_symmetry.space_group_name_H-M   'P 1'
#
loop_
_entity.id
_entity.type
_entity.pdbx_description
1 polymer ?
#
loop_
_entity_poly.entity_id
_entity_poly.type
_entity_poly.pdbx_seq_one_letter_code
_entity_poly.pdbx_strand_id
1 'polypeptide(L)' 'MSQNPFRSKRLQQTNRETAHDGGPTDDVIIEHAYTLFGSEAATAVALCGLDAWFDGEEEQFRRLAGIFRRLKN' A
#
# COMPACT_ATOMS: atom_id res chain seq x y z
N MET A 1 12.67 -34.86 42.72
CA MET A 1 13.02 -34.42 41.35
C MET A 1 11.72 -34.01 40.68
N SER A 2 11.34 -32.72 40.82
CA SER A 2 9.98 -32.24 40.61
C SER A 2 9.92 -31.20 39.48
N GLN A 3 9.03 -31.50 38.53
CA GLN A 3 8.36 -30.75 37.46
C GLN A 3 8.66 -29.25 37.25
N ASN A 4 8.83 -28.89 35.96
CA ASN A 4 8.56 -27.56 35.41
C ASN A 4 7.10 -27.14 35.64
N PRO A 5 6.86 -25.88 36.05
CA PRO A 5 5.73 -25.15 35.47
C PRO A 5 5.95 -23.63 35.47
N PHE A 6 6.42 -23.03 34.36
CA PHE A 6 6.21 -21.59 34.15
C PHE A 6 5.78 -21.30 32.72
N ARG A 7 4.47 -21.50 32.52
CA ARG A 7 3.66 -20.91 31.46
C ARG A 7 3.45 -19.42 31.80
N SER A 8 4.39 -18.57 31.38
CA SER A 8 4.21 -17.11 31.49
C SER A 8 3.41 -16.59 30.30
N LYS A 9 2.28 -15.98 30.65
CA LYS A 9 1.30 -15.36 29.78
C LYS A 9 1.90 -14.11 29.11
N ARG A 10 1.59 -13.94 27.83
CA ARG A 10 1.16 -12.67 27.20
C ARG A 10 1.78 -11.38 27.78
N LEU A 11 2.82 -10.87 27.13
CA LEU A 11 2.96 -9.44 26.80
C LEU A 11 2.87 -9.37 25.26
N GLN A 12 1.70 -9.10 24.68
CA GLN A 12 1.25 -7.75 24.32
C GLN A 12 2.34 -6.89 23.68
N GLN A 13 2.13 -6.63 22.39
CA GLN A 13 2.50 -5.42 21.67
C GLN A 13 3.99 -5.12 21.57
N THR A 14 4.67 -5.87 20.70
CA THR A 14 5.73 -5.22 19.92
C THR A 14 5.02 -4.53 18.77
N ASN A 15 4.88 -3.21 18.91
CA ASN A 15 4.64 -2.25 17.85
C ASN A 15 4.99 -2.81 16.47
N ARG A 16 3.97 -3.23 15.71
CA ARG A 16 3.98 -2.93 14.29
C ARG A 16 3.57 -1.47 14.17
N GLU A 17 4.47 -0.59 14.62
CA GLU A 17 4.61 0.72 14.00
C GLU A 17 5.05 0.40 12.58
N THR A 18 4.05 0.13 11.72
CA THR A 18 4.18 0.45 10.32
C THR A 18 4.60 1.91 10.32
N ALA A 19 5.87 2.15 9.98
CA ALA A 19 6.32 3.42 9.49
C ALA A 19 5.44 3.72 8.28
N HIS A 20 4.27 4.29 8.53
CA HIS A 20 3.46 4.92 7.52
C HIS A 20 4.19 6.21 7.23
N ASP A 21 5.19 6.07 6.37
CA ASP A 21 5.79 7.16 5.64
C ASP A 21 4.62 8.01 5.12
N GLY A 22 4.68 9.33 5.36
CA GLY A 22 3.54 10.26 5.34
C GLY A 22 2.94 10.54 3.95
N GLY A 23 3.00 9.58 3.04
CA GLY A 23 2.40 9.64 1.71
C GLY A 23 0.89 9.40 1.75
N PRO A 24 0.15 9.97 0.77
CA PRO A 24 -1.29 9.78 0.65
C PRO A 24 -1.62 8.29 0.51
N THR A 25 -2.67 7.85 1.20
CA THR A 25 -3.19 6.48 1.06
C THR A 25 -3.66 6.22 -0.37
N ASP A 26 -3.74 4.95 -0.76
CA ASP A 26 -4.22 4.56 -2.09
C ASP A 26 -5.61 5.13 -2.40
N ASP A 27 -6.47 5.25 -1.37
CA ASP A 27 -7.82 5.82 -1.51
C ASP A 27 -7.79 7.30 -1.88
N VAL A 28 -6.89 8.06 -1.25
CA VAL A 28 -6.71 9.49 -1.55
C VAL A 28 -6.18 9.67 -2.98
N ILE A 29 -5.29 8.79 -3.44
CA ILE A 29 -4.78 8.82 -4.82
C ILE A 29 -5.89 8.50 -5.82
N ILE A 30 -6.75 7.53 -5.52
CA ILE A 30 -7.91 7.19 -6.36
C ILE A 30 -8.86 8.38 -6.47
N GLU A 31 -9.21 9.00 -5.35
CA GLU A 31 -10.09 10.17 -5.32
C GLU A 31 -9.51 11.34 -6.13
N HIS A 32 -8.22 11.62 -5.95
CA HIS A 32 -7.53 12.66 -6.72
C HIS A 32 -7.47 12.33 -8.21
N ALA A 33 -7.20 11.07 -8.57
CA ALA A 33 -7.16 10.65 -9.96
C ALA A 33 -8.52 10.85 -10.65
N TYR A 34 -9.62 10.50 -9.98
CA TYR A 34 -10.97 10.79 -10.50
C TYR A 34 -11.26 12.29 -10.56
N THR A 35 -10.85 13.06 -9.55
CA THR A 35 -11.09 14.51 -9.52
C THR A 35 -10.37 15.24 -10.65
N LEU A 36 -9.15 14.80 -10.99
CA LEU A 36 -8.31 15.45 -12.00
C LEU A 36 -8.59 14.95 -13.41
N PHE A 37 -8.78 13.64 -13.58
CA PHE A 37 -8.81 12.99 -14.90
C PHE A 37 -10.18 12.37 -15.24
N GLY A 38 -11.13 12.35 -14.31
CA GLY A 38 -12.47 11.80 -14.54
C GLY A 38 -12.42 10.36 -15.04
N SER A 39 -13.04 10.10 -16.20
CA SER A 39 -13.06 8.78 -16.83
C SER A 39 -11.67 8.27 -17.26
N GLU A 40 -10.69 9.16 -17.38
CA GLU A 40 -9.32 8.81 -17.76
C GLU A 40 -8.41 8.50 -16.58
N ALA A 41 -8.93 8.51 -15.34
CA ALA A 41 -8.17 8.24 -14.12
C ALA A 41 -7.38 6.92 -14.19
N ALA A 42 -7.99 5.86 -14.71
CA ALA A 42 -7.33 4.57 -14.89
C ALA A 42 -6.13 4.68 -15.86
N THR A 43 -6.29 5.42 -16.95
CA THR A 43 -5.22 5.64 -17.94
C THR A 43 -4.07 6.46 -17.32
N ALA A 44 -4.38 7.52 -16.58
CA ALA A 44 -3.38 8.34 -15.91
C ALA A 44 -2.54 7.50 -14.92
N VAL A 45 -3.19 6.70 -14.08
CA VAL A 45 -2.49 5.80 -13.14
C VAL A 45 -1.67 4.73 -13.87
N ALA A 46 -2.15 4.21 -14.99
CA ALA A 46 -1.39 3.25 -15.80
C ALA A 46 -0.10 3.86 -16.37
N LEU A 47 -0.15 5.12 -16.82
CA LEU A 47 1.02 5.84 -17.31
C LEU A 47 2.03 6.11 -16.18
N CYS A 48 1.57 6.52 -14.99
CA CYS A 48 2.46 6.65 -13.84
C CYS A 48 3.10 5.31 -13.44
N GLY A 49 2.35 4.21 -13.54
CA GLY A 49 2.89 2.88 -13.29
C GLY A 49 3.96 2.50 -14.33
N LEU A 50 3.75 2.83 -15.60
CA LEU A 50 4.70 2.59 -16.68
C LEU A 50 6.00 3.40 -16.49
N ASP A 51 5.89 4.64 -16.03
CA ASP A 51 7.04 5.51 -15.72
C ASP A 51 7.89 4.89 -14.60
N ALA A 52 7.24 4.52 -13.48
CA ALA A 52 7.90 3.82 -12.37
C ALA A 52 8.56 2.49 -12.80
N TRP A 53 7.96 1.79 -13.77
CA TRP A 53 8.57 0.59 -14.34
C TRP A 53 9.86 0.91 -15.11
N PHE A 54 9.86 1.97 -15.92
CA PHE A 54 11.06 2.38 -16.65
C PHE A 54 12.17 2.86 -15.72
N ASP A 55 11.83 3.48 -14.59
CA ASP A 55 12.79 3.92 -13.57
C ASP A 55 13.25 2.79 -12.63
N GLY A 56 12.68 1.58 -12.76
CA GLY A 56 13.02 0.43 -11.91
C GLY A 56 12.46 0.50 -10.49
N GLU A 57 11.47 1.36 -10.24
CA GLU A 57 10.81 1.53 -8.95
C GLU A 57 9.73 0.45 -8.72
N GLU A 58 10.16 -0.79 -8.50
CA GLU A 58 9.26 -1.96 -8.41
C GLU A 58 8.16 -1.85 -7.34
N GLU A 59 8.44 -1.17 -6.22
CA GLU A 59 7.44 -0.95 -5.16
C GLU A 59 6.35 0.02 -5.61
N GLN A 60 6.76 1.12 -6.24
CA GLN A 60 5.85 2.14 -6.76
C GLN A 60 5.02 1.60 -7.93
N PHE A 61 5.63 0.82 -8.83
CA PHE A 61 4.92 0.09 -9.88
C PHE A 61 3.87 -0.87 -9.31
N ARG A 62 4.23 -1.72 -8.35
CA ARG A 62 3.29 -2.68 -7.74
C ARG A 62 2.12 -1.98 -7.06
N ARG A 63 2.39 -0.87 -6.38
CA ARG A 63 1.37 -0.03 -5.75
C ARG A 63 0.41 0.56 -6.78
N LEU A 64 0.93 1.20 -7.83
CA LEU A 64 0.12 1.80 -8.89
C LEU A 64 -0.68 0.75 -9.67
N ALA A 65 -0.12 -0.44 -9.90
CA ALA A 65 -0.86 -1.56 -10.48
C ALA A 65 -2.04 -2.00 -9.60
N GLY A 66 -1.91 -1.91 -8.26
CA GLY A 66 -3.00 -2.11 -7.32
C GLY A 66 -4.10 -1.07 -7.47
N ILE A 67 -3.73 0.20 -7.51
CA ILE A 67 -4.65 1.33 -7.69
C ILE A 67 -5.38 1.22 -9.05
N PHE A 68 -4.65 0.93 -10.13
CA PHE A 68 -5.22 0.75 -11.47
C PHE A 68 -6.33 -0.31 -11.50
N ARG A 69 -6.11 -1.47 -10.84
CA ARG A 69 -7.14 -2.52 -10.75
C ARG A 69 -8.39 -2.05 -10.02
N ARG A 70 -8.24 -1.16 -9.03
CA ARG A 70 -9.37 -0.58 -8.30
C ARG A 70 -10.12 0.47 -9.12
N LEU A 71 -9.44 1.22 -9.97
CA LEU A 71 -10.06 2.20 -10.87
C LEU A 71 -10.85 1.55 -12.02
N LYS A 72 -10.51 0.31 -12.38
CA LYS A 72 -11.19 -0.43 -13.46
C LYS A 72 -12.50 -1.11 -13.06
N ASN A 73 -12.75 -1.29 -11.77
CA ASN A 73 -13.89 -2.02 -11.22
C ASN A 73 -14.90 -1.05 -10.61
#